data_AF-A0A3N4AUY0-F1
#
_entry.id   AF-A0A3N4AUY0-F1
#
_cell.length_a   1.000
_cell.length_b   1.000
_cell.length_c   1.000
_cell.angle_alpha   90.00
_cell.angle_beta   90.00
_cell.angle_gamma   90.00
#
_symmetry.space_group_name_H-M   'P 1'
#
loop_
_entity.id
_entity.type
_entity.pdbx_description
1 polymer ?
#
loop_
_entity_poly.entity_id
_entity_poly.type
_entity_poly.pdbx_seq_one_letter_code
_entity_poly.pdbx_strand_id
1 'polypeptide(L)'
;MHSYVGRQRSFWFRTLLLILAAAVVLLSWLGSADRSSVDYVDSALLQASVAFASARALNALISVLQSTTLSFSLFGGVAVTLGELLDPFNDLIEQYGTLMQWAIGSLLTQKILLGVVSHSVFKVLITLSAILLAFSLWWRRGRWAASSLRLFLALLFLRFAMAAVVLLNGVVDHYFLDDQTRQQVVQLDNLPAQVKTLGGNATVLDTEPALNALRERERPLQQQRNQLLAEQERLGHALAQSRRALTELEQQLGGMARLNPFSRSEDHIALLRQVERLEDQQQAVEDQFRPLVQRLADIGQERAAVQEAKADGATDAIPLGEQFARAADPETYLAIKQALDSAVDTVLRAMTLFVLRTLILPLLFLYLLIKGLRAIWRIDWRPWLAGTYSARRVIE
;
A
#
# COMPACT_ATOMS: atom_id res chain seq x y z
N MET A 1 67.61 -17.95 -22.38
CA MET A 1 66.40 -18.67 -21.92
C MET A 1 65.40 -17.82 -21.13
N HIS A 2 65.82 -16.86 -20.29
CA HIS A 2 64.88 -15.99 -19.53
C HIS A 2 63.97 -15.08 -20.36
N SER A 3 64.32 -14.77 -21.61
CA SER A 3 63.54 -13.87 -22.49
C SER A 3 62.34 -14.53 -23.20
N TYR A 4 62.29 -15.86 -23.28
CA TYR A 4 61.19 -16.60 -23.91
C TYR A 4 60.00 -16.80 -22.96
N VAL A 5 60.28 -17.07 -21.68
CA VAL A 5 59.26 -17.29 -20.64
C VAL A 5 58.43 -16.03 -20.38
N GLY A 6 59.07 -14.84 -20.38
CA GLY A 6 58.34 -13.56 -20.24
C GLY A 6 57.44 -13.23 -21.43
N ARG A 7 57.81 -13.68 -22.64
CA ARG A 7 57.05 -13.42 -23.88
C ARG A 7 55.81 -14.31 -23.97
N GLN A 8 55.90 -15.58 -23.58
CA GLN A 8 54.73 -16.45 -23.47
C GLN A 8 53.75 -15.99 -22.39
N ARG A 9 54.23 -15.59 -21.19
CA ARG A 9 53.35 -15.08 -20.11
C ARG A 9 52.54 -13.86 -20.54
N SER A 10 53.16 -12.92 -21.25
CA SER A 10 52.46 -11.73 -21.76
C SER A 10 51.43 -12.07 -22.85
N PHE A 11 51.71 -13.05 -23.71
CA PHE A 11 50.76 -13.52 -24.72
C PHE A 11 49.52 -14.16 -24.08
N TRP A 12 49.69 -15.11 -23.15
CA TRP A 12 48.57 -15.75 -22.44
C TRP A 12 47.72 -14.75 -21.65
N PHE A 13 48.34 -13.76 -21.00
CA PHE A 13 47.63 -12.71 -20.28
C PHE A 13 46.78 -11.83 -21.21
N ARG A 14 47.30 -11.44 -22.38
CA ARG A 14 46.55 -10.66 -23.37
C ARG A 14 45.36 -11.45 -23.94
N THR A 15 45.56 -12.73 -24.25
CA THR A 15 44.50 -13.61 -24.73
C THR A 15 43.42 -13.80 -23.68
N LEU A 16 43.80 -14.04 -22.41
CA LEU A 16 42.86 -14.12 -21.29
C LEU A 16 42.05 -12.83 -21.12
N LEU A 17 42.72 -11.67 -21.22
CA LEU A 17 42.07 -10.37 -21.10
C LEU A 17 41.07 -10.11 -22.23
N LEU A 18 41.38 -10.52 -23.47
CA LEU A 18 40.46 -10.44 -24.60
C LEU A 18 39.28 -11.39 -24.46
N ILE A 19 39.50 -12.62 -23.98
CA ILE A 19 38.43 -13.58 -23.68
C ILE A 19 37.50 -13.01 -22.60
N LEU A 20 38.06 -12.44 -21.53
CA LEU A 20 37.29 -11.80 -20.47
C LEU A 20 36.50 -10.59 -20.99
N ALA A 21 37.13 -9.73 -21.80
CA ALA A 21 36.46 -8.59 -22.40
C ALA A 21 35.30 -9.02 -23.33
N ALA A 22 35.50 -10.04 -24.16
CA ALA A 22 34.47 -10.62 -25.01
C ALA A 22 33.33 -11.25 -24.19
N ALA A 23 33.66 -11.99 -23.14
CA ALA A 23 32.67 -12.57 -22.23
C ALA A 23 31.82 -11.49 -21.55
N VAL A 24 32.43 -10.41 -21.05
CA VAL A 24 31.67 -9.32 -20.43
C VAL A 24 30.83 -8.57 -21.46
N VAL A 25 31.32 -8.35 -22.68
CA VAL A 25 30.52 -7.78 -23.77
C VAL A 25 29.29 -8.63 -24.06
N LEU A 26 29.47 -9.95 -24.21
CA LEU A 26 28.37 -10.92 -24.42
C LEU A 26 27.37 -10.90 -23.26
N LEU A 27 27.86 -10.93 -22.02
CA LEU A 27 27.02 -10.86 -20.82
C LEU A 27 26.21 -9.57 -20.77
N SER A 28 26.82 -8.47 -21.19
CA SER A 28 26.15 -7.18 -21.31
C SER A 28 25.06 -7.18 -22.39
N TRP A 29 25.16 -8.03 -23.42
CA TRP A 29 24.10 -8.14 -24.43
C TRP A 29 22.94 -9.04 -23.98
N LEU A 30 23.18 -9.96 -23.03
CA LEU A 30 22.20 -10.94 -22.56
C LEU A 30 21.01 -10.31 -21.79
N GLY A 31 21.18 -9.08 -21.27
CA GLY A 31 20.10 -8.24 -20.73
C GLY A 31 19.36 -8.79 -19.51
N SER A 32 19.79 -9.93 -18.96
CA SER A 32 19.13 -10.61 -17.84
C SER A 32 19.27 -9.79 -16.54
N ALA A 33 20.46 -9.24 -16.31
CA ALA A 33 20.73 -8.36 -15.17
C ALA A 33 19.89 -7.07 -15.24
N ASP A 34 19.72 -6.49 -16.43
CA ASP A 34 18.96 -5.25 -16.62
C ASP A 34 17.48 -5.44 -16.25
N ARG A 35 16.87 -6.59 -16.59
CA ARG A 35 15.46 -6.88 -16.25
C ARG A 35 15.24 -7.00 -14.75
N SER A 36 16.04 -7.82 -14.06
CA SER A 36 15.91 -7.99 -12.61
C SER A 36 16.17 -6.68 -11.85
N SER A 37 17.07 -5.84 -12.33
CA SER A 37 17.30 -4.51 -11.74
C SER A 37 16.10 -3.57 -11.92
N VAL A 38 15.46 -3.57 -13.09
CA VAL A 38 14.27 -2.74 -13.36
C VAL A 38 13.08 -3.20 -12.52
N ASP A 39 12.83 -4.51 -12.46
CA ASP A 39 11.71 -5.08 -11.70
C ASP A 39 11.83 -4.76 -10.20
N TYR A 40 13.05 -4.81 -9.65
CA TYR A 40 13.31 -4.43 -8.26
C TYR A 40 13.01 -2.95 -8.02
N VAL A 41 13.54 -2.04 -8.86
CA VAL A 41 13.32 -0.60 -8.70
C VAL A 41 11.83 -0.27 -8.82
N ASP A 42 11.12 -0.89 -9.77
CA ASP A 42 9.69 -0.66 -9.97
C ASP A 42 8.85 -1.13 -8.78
N SER A 43 9.20 -2.29 -8.21
CA SER A 43 8.56 -2.79 -7.00
C SER A 43 8.82 -1.87 -5.81
N ALA A 44 10.05 -1.39 -5.63
CA ALA A 44 10.40 -0.44 -4.57
C ALA A 44 9.67 0.90 -4.74
N LEU A 45 9.53 1.40 -5.98
CA LEU A 45 8.86 2.66 -6.31
C LEU A 45 7.35 2.57 -6.05
N LEU A 46 6.72 1.44 -6.40
CA LEU A 46 5.32 1.16 -6.06
C LEU A 46 5.12 1.18 -4.53
N GLN A 47 5.94 0.44 -3.80
CA GLN A 47 5.83 0.34 -2.34
C GLN A 47 6.03 1.70 -1.66
N ALA A 48 7.03 2.47 -2.10
CA ALA A 48 7.28 3.83 -1.61
C ALA A 48 6.08 4.76 -1.87
N SER A 49 5.44 4.63 -3.03
CA SER A 49 4.31 5.48 -3.42
C SER A 49 3.05 5.16 -2.61
N VAL A 50 2.77 3.87 -2.39
CA VAL A 50 1.67 3.42 -1.51
C VAL A 50 1.91 3.94 -0.09
N ALA A 51 3.11 3.71 0.45
CA ALA A 51 3.50 4.21 1.77
C ALA A 51 3.34 5.73 1.92
N PHE A 52 3.76 6.50 0.89
CA PHE A 52 3.60 7.95 0.88
C PHE A 52 2.12 8.38 0.90
N ALA A 53 1.27 7.72 0.10
CA ALA A 53 -0.16 7.99 0.08
C ALA A 53 -0.82 7.65 1.44
N SER A 54 -0.48 6.50 2.03
CA SER A 54 -0.95 6.11 3.37
C SER A 54 -0.52 7.13 4.43
N ALA A 55 0.74 7.60 4.40
CA ALA A 55 1.23 8.63 5.30
C ALA A 55 0.44 9.95 5.18
N ARG A 56 0.13 10.39 3.95
CA ARG A 56 -0.69 11.59 3.72
C ARG A 56 -2.13 11.42 4.20
N ALA A 57 -2.72 10.24 4.01
CA ALA A 57 -4.04 9.92 4.52
C ALA A 57 -4.07 9.91 6.06
N LEU A 58 -3.04 9.32 6.69
CA LEU A 58 -2.86 9.34 8.14
C LEU A 58 -2.69 10.76 8.67
N ASN A 59 -1.84 11.58 8.06
CA ASN A 59 -1.64 12.97 8.45
C ASN A 59 -2.94 13.78 8.40
N ALA A 60 -3.75 13.59 7.34
CA ALA A 60 -5.05 14.24 7.22
C ALA A 60 -6.04 13.75 8.31
N LEU A 61 -6.07 12.45 8.57
CA LEU A 61 -6.93 11.87 9.61
C LEU A 61 -6.54 12.36 11.01
N ILE A 62 -5.24 12.37 11.33
CA ILE A 62 -4.74 12.83 12.63
C ILE A 62 -5.02 14.32 12.82
N SER A 63 -4.88 15.14 11.78
CA SER A 63 -5.24 16.57 11.84
C SER A 63 -6.71 16.80 12.21
N VAL A 64 -7.63 15.93 11.76
CA VAL A 64 -9.05 15.96 12.16
C VAL A 64 -9.23 15.49 13.61
N LEU A 65 -8.42 14.56 14.10
CA LEU A 65 -8.47 14.13 15.50
C LEU A 65 -7.84 15.15 16.45
N GLN A 66 -6.81 15.88 16.00
CA GLN A 66 -6.17 16.95 16.76
C GLN A 66 -7.09 18.14 16.99
N SER A 67 -8.04 18.41 16.10
CA SER A 67 -9.05 19.45 16.33
C SER A 67 -10.13 19.04 17.35
N THR A 68 -10.10 17.79 17.85
CA THR A 68 -11.01 17.30 18.88
C THR A 68 -10.57 17.81 20.27
N THR A 69 -11.50 18.37 21.04
CA THR A 69 -11.23 19.05 22.33
C THR A 69 -11.26 18.13 23.56
N LEU A 70 -11.07 16.82 23.38
CA LEU A 70 -10.99 15.87 24.49
C LEU A 70 -9.80 16.22 25.39
N SER A 71 -10.03 16.34 26.69
CA SER A 71 -9.00 16.65 27.68
C SER A 71 -9.00 15.62 28.81
N PHE A 72 -7.81 15.12 29.14
CA PHE A 72 -7.55 14.14 30.18
C PHE A 72 -6.89 14.86 31.37
N SER A 73 -7.39 14.69 32.58
CA SER A 73 -6.73 15.21 33.78
C SER A 73 -5.69 14.20 34.27
N LEU A 74 -4.41 14.58 34.19
CA LEU A 74 -3.30 13.77 34.70
C LEU A 74 -2.84 14.31 36.05
N PHE A 75 -2.24 13.41 36.85
CA PHE A 75 -1.67 13.63 38.19
C PHE A 75 -1.38 15.11 38.51
N GLY A 76 -2.13 15.68 39.46
CA GLY A 76 -1.96 17.08 39.89
C GLY A 76 -2.82 18.12 39.16
N GLY A 77 -3.78 17.70 38.33
CA GLY A 77 -4.76 18.60 37.70
C GLY A 77 -4.30 19.21 36.38
N VAL A 78 -3.21 18.70 35.78
CA VAL A 78 -2.77 19.12 34.46
C VAL A 78 -3.67 18.48 33.41
N ALA A 79 -4.40 19.30 32.66
CA ALA A 79 -5.23 18.84 31.56
C ALA A 79 -4.35 18.67 30.31
N VAL A 80 -4.30 17.46 29.76
CA VAL A 80 -3.65 17.17 28.47
C VAL A 80 -4.73 16.94 27.42
N THR A 81 -4.62 17.60 26.28
CA THR A 81 -5.59 17.43 25.19
C THR A 81 -5.26 16.22 24.33
N LEU A 82 -6.27 15.61 23.70
CA LEU A 82 -6.08 14.51 22.76
C LEU A 82 -5.20 14.94 21.57
N GLY A 83 -5.31 16.19 21.12
CA GLY A 83 -4.44 16.74 20.08
C GLY A 83 -2.97 16.72 20.49
N GLU A 84 -2.65 17.27 21.67
CA GLU A 84 -1.29 17.27 22.21
C GLU A 84 -0.73 15.85 22.44
N LEU A 85 -1.61 14.90 22.80
CA LEU A 85 -1.20 13.49 22.91
C LEU A 85 -0.84 12.86 21.55
N LEU A 86 -1.53 13.24 20.48
CA LEU A 86 -1.30 12.71 19.14
C LEU A 86 -0.13 13.38 18.41
N ASP A 87 0.32 14.56 18.86
CA ASP A 87 1.39 15.35 18.22
C ASP A 87 2.68 14.55 17.94
N PRO A 88 3.26 13.79 18.91
CA PRO A 88 4.50 13.05 18.65
C PRO A 88 4.36 12.02 17.53
N PHE A 89 3.17 11.42 17.40
CA PHE A 89 2.89 10.47 16.33
C PHE A 89 2.65 11.18 14.99
N ASN A 90 1.94 12.32 15.00
CA ASN A 90 1.76 13.16 13.83
C ASN A 90 3.12 13.57 13.22
N ASP A 91 4.05 14.02 14.04
CA ASP A 91 5.39 14.43 13.61
C ASP A 91 6.17 13.26 12.95
N LEU A 92 6.00 12.04 13.47
CA LEU A 92 6.61 10.85 12.88
C LEU A 92 5.99 10.48 11.54
N ILE A 93 4.67 10.60 11.40
CA ILE A 93 3.97 10.39 10.13
C ILE A 93 4.40 11.43 9.10
N GLU A 94 4.57 12.69 9.48
CA GLU A 94 5.08 13.75 8.61
C GLU A 94 6.52 13.46 8.14
N GLN A 95 7.40 13.07 9.06
CA GLN A 95 8.77 12.67 8.74
C GLN A 95 8.81 11.45 7.82
N TYR A 96 7.99 10.44 8.11
CA TYR A 96 7.86 9.25 7.28
C TYR A 96 7.41 9.60 5.86
N GLY A 97 6.38 10.44 5.70
CA GLY A 97 5.92 10.92 4.41
C GLY A 97 7.00 11.70 3.64
N THR A 98 7.72 12.58 4.34
CA THR A 98 8.85 13.32 3.76
C THR A 98 9.96 12.38 3.28
N LEU A 99 10.30 11.35 4.06
CA LEU A 99 11.28 10.35 3.68
C LEU A 99 10.85 9.53 2.46
N MET A 100 9.58 9.11 2.39
CA MET A 100 9.06 8.42 1.20
C MET A 100 9.14 9.33 -0.03
N GLN A 101 8.85 10.63 0.11
CA GLN A 101 8.99 11.60 -0.98
C GLN A 101 10.42 11.66 -1.53
N TRP A 102 11.43 11.78 -0.65
CA TRP A 102 12.84 11.74 -1.05
C TRP A 102 13.24 10.42 -1.70
N ALA A 103 12.74 9.31 -1.17
CA ALA A 103 13.04 7.99 -1.70
C ALA A 103 12.43 7.75 -3.08
N ILE A 104 11.18 8.16 -3.31
CA ILE A 104 10.56 8.12 -4.64
C ILE A 104 11.40 8.92 -5.64
N GLY A 105 11.85 10.12 -5.27
CA GLY A 105 12.73 10.92 -6.11
C GLY A 105 14.06 10.22 -6.42
N SER A 106 14.68 9.59 -5.41
CA SER A 106 15.91 8.82 -5.57
C SER A 106 15.73 7.59 -6.46
N LEU A 107 14.68 6.80 -6.23
CA LEU A 107 14.35 5.60 -7.01
C LEU A 107 14.02 5.94 -8.45
N LEU A 108 13.28 7.03 -8.70
CA LEU A 108 12.99 7.49 -10.06
C LEU A 108 14.27 7.94 -10.77
N THR A 109 15.16 8.64 -10.07
CA THR A 109 16.48 9.00 -10.59
C THR A 109 17.29 7.76 -10.94
N GLN A 110 17.27 6.73 -10.08
CA GLN A 110 17.93 5.45 -10.34
C GLN A 110 17.32 4.73 -11.55
N LYS A 111 15.99 4.70 -11.68
CA LYS A 111 15.28 4.11 -12.83
C LYS A 111 15.69 4.78 -14.15
N ILE A 112 15.72 6.11 -14.17
CA ILE A 112 16.16 6.88 -15.34
C ILE A 112 17.63 6.56 -15.65
N LEU A 113 18.50 6.55 -14.63
CA LEU A 113 19.92 6.26 -14.82
C LEU A 113 20.16 4.82 -15.33
N LEU A 114 19.43 3.83 -14.81
CA LEU A 114 19.43 2.45 -15.32
C LEU A 114 18.97 2.41 -16.78
N GLY A 115 17.93 3.15 -17.15
CA GLY A 115 17.44 3.26 -18.52
C GLY A 115 18.50 3.84 -19.46
N VAL A 116 19.16 4.94 -19.06
CA VAL A 116 20.24 5.59 -19.81
C VAL A 116 21.41 4.63 -20.04
N VAL A 117 21.84 3.95 -18.97
CA VAL A 117 22.99 3.03 -18.98
C VAL A 117 22.70 1.72 -19.74
N SER A 118 21.44 1.29 -19.78
CA SER A 118 20.98 0.10 -20.52
C SER A 118 20.71 0.39 -22.00
N HIS A 119 20.71 1.66 -22.40
CA HIS A 119 20.44 2.08 -23.77
C HIS A 119 21.48 1.50 -24.75
N SER A 120 21.06 1.25 -26.00
CA SER A 120 21.90 0.64 -27.04
C SER A 120 23.19 1.42 -27.30
N VAL A 121 23.18 2.73 -27.09
CA VAL A 121 24.38 3.60 -27.19
C VAL A 121 25.48 3.12 -26.25
N PHE A 122 25.18 2.81 -24.98
CA PHE A 122 26.17 2.28 -24.04
C PHE A 122 26.69 0.91 -24.46
N LYS A 123 25.85 0.05 -25.03
CA LYS A 123 26.27 -1.24 -25.60
C LYS A 123 27.28 -1.03 -26.72
N VAL A 124 27.02 -0.08 -27.63
CA VAL A 124 27.93 0.30 -28.72
C VAL A 124 29.25 0.88 -28.18
N LEU A 125 29.21 1.82 -27.24
CA LEU A 125 30.42 2.41 -26.64
C LEU A 125 31.33 1.35 -25.98
N ILE A 126 30.73 0.39 -25.27
CA ILE A 126 31.49 -0.70 -24.65
C ILE A 126 32.10 -1.62 -25.71
N THR A 127 31.36 -1.96 -26.77
CA THR A 127 31.93 -2.76 -27.88
C THR A 127 33.06 -2.01 -28.61
N LEU A 128 32.90 -0.71 -28.84
CA LEU A 128 33.90 0.11 -29.53
C LEU A 128 35.17 0.27 -28.69
N SER A 129 35.03 0.48 -27.38
CA SER A 129 36.17 0.53 -26.47
C SER A 129 36.87 -0.82 -26.31
N ALA A 130 36.15 -1.95 -26.40
CA ALA A 130 36.74 -3.29 -26.47
C ALA A 130 37.55 -3.50 -27.76
N ILE A 131 37.02 -3.07 -28.91
CA ILE A 131 37.74 -3.10 -30.20
C ILE A 131 38.98 -2.22 -30.15
N LEU A 132 38.86 -1.00 -29.61
CA LEU A 132 39.98 -0.08 -29.42
C LEU A 132 41.06 -0.71 -28.54
N LEU A 133 40.67 -1.40 -27.47
CA LEU A 133 41.58 -2.13 -26.59
C LEU A 133 42.29 -3.26 -27.34
N ALA A 134 41.56 -4.09 -28.09
CA ALA A 134 42.13 -5.17 -28.90
C ALA A 134 43.13 -4.64 -29.94
N PHE A 135 42.77 -3.59 -30.68
CA PHE A 135 43.66 -2.95 -31.64
C PHE A 135 44.90 -2.36 -30.96
N SER A 136 44.71 -1.69 -29.82
CA SER A 136 45.77 -1.06 -29.04
C SER A 136 46.78 -2.06 -28.46
N LEU A 137 46.37 -3.31 -28.20
CA LEU A 137 47.25 -4.38 -27.73
C LEU A 137 48.21 -4.91 -28.80
N TRP A 138 47.84 -4.83 -30.08
CA TRP A 138 48.65 -5.28 -31.22
C TRP A 138 49.36 -4.13 -31.95
N TRP A 139 48.81 -2.93 -31.92
CA TRP A 139 49.39 -1.75 -32.57
C TRP A 139 50.46 -1.06 -31.70
N ARG A 140 51.59 -0.67 -32.31
CA ARG A 140 52.70 0.08 -31.67
C ARG A 140 53.13 -0.44 -30.28
N ARG A 141 53.24 -1.77 -30.12
CA ARG A 141 53.71 -2.47 -28.90
C ARG A 141 52.92 -2.14 -27.60
N GLY A 142 51.67 -1.70 -27.68
CA GLY A 142 50.82 -1.54 -26.48
C GLY A 142 50.96 -0.21 -25.73
N ARG A 143 51.55 0.83 -26.34
CA ARG A 143 51.72 2.16 -25.71
C ARG A 143 50.40 2.78 -25.25
N TRP A 144 49.32 2.53 -25.98
CA TRP A 144 47.99 3.06 -25.70
C TRP A 144 47.09 2.04 -24.96
N ALA A 145 47.60 0.84 -24.69
CA ALA A 145 46.78 -0.26 -24.16
C ALA A 145 46.31 0.05 -22.74
N ALA A 146 47.16 0.67 -21.91
CA ALA A 146 46.79 1.08 -20.57
C ALA A 146 45.66 2.12 -20.57
N SER A 147 45.72 3.14 -21.44
CA SER A 147 44.67 4.16 -21.53
C SER A 147 43.36 3.57 -22.08
N SER A 148 43.44 2.71 -23.11
CA SER A 148 42.27 2.03 -23.66
C SER A 148 41.62 1.07 -22.67
N LEU A 149 42.43 0.37 -21.86
CA LEU A 149 41.93 -0.50 -20.79
C LEU A 149 41.24 0.31 -19.70
N ARG A 150 41.80 1.46 -19.30
CA ARG A 150 41.17 2.37 -18.33
C ARG A 150 39.84 2.91 -18.85
N LEU A 151 39.76 3.27 -20.13
CA LEU A 151 38.51 3.71 -20.76
C LEU A 151 37.47 2.58 -20.81
N PHE A 152 37.87 1.39 -21.25
CA PHE A 152 37.00 0.20 -21.27
C PHE A 152 36.48 -0.14 -19.88
N LEU A 153 37.37 -0.18 -18.87
CA LEU A 153 36.99 -0.43 -17.48
C LEU A 153 36.10 0.67 -16.91
N ALA A 154 36.31 1.95 -17.26
CA ALA A 154 35.46 3.04 -16.81
C ALA A 154 34.04 2.95 -17.38
N LEU A 155 33.90 2.64 -18.68
CA LEU A 155 32.60 2.44 -19.33
C LEU A 155 31.88 1.19 -18.78
N LEU A 156 32.64 0.11 -18.58
CA LEU A 156 32.14 -1.13 -18.00
C LEU A 156 31.72 -0.91 -16.54
N PHE A 157 32.50 -0.17 -15.75
CA PHE A 157 32.13 0.20 -14.40
C PHE A 157 30.88 1.07 -14.36
N LEU A 158 30.83 2.15 -15.15
CA LEU A 158 29.66 3.03 -15.22
C LEU A 158 28.39 2.23 -15.56
N ARG A 159 28.54 1.20 -16.41
CA ARG A 159 27.43 0.33 -16.77
C ARG A 159 27.01 -0.64 -15.68
N PHE A 160 27.95 -1.45 -15.22
CA PHE A 160 27.64 -2.54 -14.32
C PHE A 160 27.54 -2.10 -12.86
N ALA A 161 28.05 -0.93 -12.47
CA ALA A 161 27.98 -0.44 -11.10
C ALA A 161 26.53 -0.23 -10.67
N MET A 162 25.72 0.49 -11.47
CA MET A 162 24.31 0.71 -11.15
C MET A 162 23.51 -0.59 -11.14
N ALA A 163 23.67 -1.42 -12.17
CA ALA A 163 23.01 -2.73 -12.22
C ALA A 163 23.42 -3.61 -11.03
N ALA A 164 24.70 -3.64 -10.66
CA ALA A 164 25.21 -4.42 -9.54
C ALA A 164 24.69 -3.90 -8.19
N VAL A 165 24.65 -2.59 -7.96
CA VAL A 165 24.06 -2.01 -6.74
C VAL A 165 22.62 -2.49 -6.57
N VAL A 166 21.85 -2.42 -7.65
CA VAL A 166 20.42 -2.77 -7.64
C VAL A 166 20.22 -4.28 -7.47
N LEU A 167 21.02 -5.10 -8.15
CA LEU A 167 20.99 -6.56 -7.98
C LEU A 167 21.39 -6.99 -6.58
N LEU A 168 22.47 -6.42 -6.01
CA LEU A 168 22.92 -6.72 -4.66
C LEU A 168 21.88 -6.30 -3.62
N ASN A 169 21.24 -5.14 -3.82
CA ASN A 169 20.10 -4.75 -3.00
C ASN A 169 18.95 -5.75 -3.11
N GLY A 170 18.55 -6.15 -4.32
CA GLY A 170 17.48 -7.12 -4.51
C GLY A 170 17.76 -8.47 -3.85
N VAL A 171 19.01 -8.94 -3.87
CA VAL A 171 19.43 -10.16 -3.17
C VAL A 171 19.30 -9.98 -1.65
N VAL A 172 19.81 -8.88 -1.09
CA VAL A 172 19.71 -8.64 0.36
C VAL A 172 18.27 -8.46 0.80
N ASP A 173 17.46 -7.74 0.02
CA ASP A 173 16.05 -7.54 0.31
C ASP A 173 15.32 -8.89 0.34
N HIS A 174 15.51 -9.73 -0.69
CA HIS A 174 14.86 -11.04 -0.79
C HIS A 174 15.22 -12.00 0.36
N TYR A 175 16.49 -12.05 0.77
CA TYR A 175 16.92 -13.01 1.80
C TYR A 175 16.81 -12.50 3.24
N PHE A 176 16.82 -11.19 3.47
CA PHE A 176 16.91 -10.63 4.82
C PHE A 176 15.77 -9.70 5.21
N LEU A 177 15.07 -9.06 4.25
CA LEU A 177 14.14 -7.94 4.55
C LEU A 177 12.72 -8.09 3.98
N ASP A 178 12.47 -8.98 3.01
CA ASP A 178 11.20 -9.08 2.27
C ASP A 178 10.01 -9.37 3.21
N ASP A 179 10.18 -10.29 4.17
CA ASP A 179 9.12 -10.65 5.13
C ASP A 179 8.75 -9.48 6.05
N GLN A 180 9.74 -8.76 6.59
CA GLN A 180 9.51 -7.65 7.52
C GLN A 180 8.88 -6.46 6.81
N THR A 181 9.32 -6.20 5.57
CA THR A 181 8.88 -5.04 4.81
C THR A 181 7.45 -5.19 4.31
N ARG A 182 7.06 -6.38 3.83
CA ARG A 182 5.68 -6.65 3.40
C ARG A 182 4.68 -6.55 4.55
N GLN A 183 5.03 -7.08 5.72
CA GLN A 183 4.18 -6.99 6.90
C GLN A 183 3.93 -5.53 7.32
N GLN A 184 4.95 -4.68 7.23
CA GLN A 184 4.85 -3.28 7.61
C GLN A 184 4.02 -2.45 6.64
N VAL A 185 4.14 -2.66 5.32
CA VAL A 185 3.29 -1.98 4.33
C VAL A 185 1.82 -2.30 4.55
N VAL A 186 1.49 -3.58 4.83
CA VAL A 186 0.11 -4.01 5.13
C VAL A 186 -0.38 -3.41 6.44
N GLN A 187 0.46 -3.32 7.47
CA GLN A 187 0.08 -2.70 8.75
C GLN A 187 -0.15 -1.18 8.61
N LEU A 188 0.68 -0.49 7.83
CA LEU A 188 0.55 0.94 7.49
C LEU A 188 -0.69 1.25 6.66
N ASP A 189 -1.08 0.36 5.74
CA ASP A 189 -2.28 0.54 4.94
C ASP A 189 -3.57 0.40 5.76
N ASN A 190 -3.54 -0.42 6.82
CA ASN A 190 -4.68 -0.63 7.72
C ASN A 190 -4.70 0.34 8.92
N LEU A 191 -3.61 1.03 9.20
CA LEU A 191 -3.51 2.02 10.29
C LEU A 191 -4.58 3.13 10.23
N PRO A 192 -4.93 3.71 9.06
CA PRO A 192 -6.01 4.70 8.98
C PRO A 192 -7.35 4.16 9.48
N ALA A 193 -7.67 2.90 9.20
CA ALA A 193 -8.91 2.28 9.66
C ALA A 193 -8.91 2.10 11.19
N GLN A 194 -7.77 1.69 11.77
CA GLN A 194 -7.60 1.54 13.22
C GLN A 194 -7.69 2.90 13.94
N VAL A 195 -7.04 3.93 13.42
CA VAL A 195 -7.09 5.30 13.97
C VAL A 195 -8.50 5.90 13.87
N LYS A 196 -9.26 5.60 12.81
CA LYS A 196 -10.66 6.03 12.69
C LYS A 196 -11.55 5.41 13.78
N THR A 197 -11.31 4.16 14.18
CA THR A 197 -12.05 3.53 15.28
C THR A 197 -11.74 4.16 16.64
N LEU A 198 -10.53 4.67 16.84
CA LEU A 198 -10.13 5.39 18.06
C LEU A 198 -10.83 6.75 18.16
N GLY A 199 -11.05 7.45 17.03
CA GLY A 199 -11.75 8.74 16.97
C GLY A 199 -13.27 8.68 16.84
N GLY A 200 -13.83 7.61 16.28
CA GLY A 200 -15.27 7.46 16.04
C GLY A 200 -16.14 7.37 17.31
N ASN A 201 -15.53 7.06 18.45
CA ASN A 201 -16.21 7.06 19.75
C ASN A 201 -16.17 8.42 20.45
N ALA A 202 -15.49 9.43 19.87
CA ALA A 202 -15.24 10.74 20.47
C ALA A 202 -16.06 11.90 19.89
N THR A 203 -16.77 11.71 18.77
CA THR A 203 -17.65 12.73 18.18
C THR A 203 -19.02 12.79 18.87
N VAL A 204 -19.02 12.98 20.19
CA VAL A 204 -20.21 13.33 20.97
C VAL A 204 -19.94 14.72 21.53
N LEU A 205 -20.39 15.78 20.85
CA LEU A 205 -20.66 17.10 21.46
C LEU A 205 -21.22 18.16 20.50
N ASP A 206 -21.42 17.88 19.21
CA ASP A 206 -22.30 18.70 18.37
C ASP A 206 -23.65 17.97 18.18
N THR A 207 -24.68 18.40 18.91
CA THR A 207 -26.03 17.79 18.90
C THR A 207 -26.73 17.93 17.54
N GLU A 208 -26.38 18.95 16.76
CA GLU A 208 -26.94 19.21 15.42
C GLU A 208 -26.51 18.17 14.34
N PRO A 209 -25.21 17.85 14.14
CA PRO A 209 -24.79 16.79 13.24
C PRO A 209 -25.25 15.40 13.70
N ALA A 210 -25.38 15.13 15.00
CA ALA A 210 -25.96 13.88 15.50
C ALA A 210 -27.45 13.74 15.12
N LEU A 211 -28.25 14.80 15.33
CA LEU A 211 -29.64 14.85 14.88
C LEU A 211 -29.76 14.74 13.35
N ASN A 212 -28.84 15.34 12.60
CA ASN A 212 -28.81 15.24 11.14
C ASN A 212 -28.42 13.84 10.66
N ALA A 213 -27.45 13.18 11.27
CA ALA A 213 -27.08 11.79 10.97
C ALA A 213 -28.23 10.81 11.28
N LEU A 214 -28.95 11.02 12.39
CA LEU A 214 -30.16 10.25 12.73
C LEU A 214 -31.26 10.47 11.69
N ARG A 215 -31.48 11.71 11.23
CA ARG A 215 -32.43 12.02 10.13
C ARG A 215 -32.03 11.37 8.81
N GLU A 216 -30.74 11.37 8.48
CA GLU A 216 -30.23 10.72 7.26
C GLU A 216 -30.43 9.21 7.30
N ARG A 217 -30.23 8.58 8.47
CA ARG A 217 -30.47 7.15 8.69
C ARG A 217 -31.96 6.78 8.67
N GLU A 218 -32.83 7.68 9.13
CA GLU A 218 -34.28 7.47 9.18
C GLU A 218 -34.95 7.57 7.80
N ARG A 219 -34.48 8.46 6.91
CA ARG A 219 -35.06 8.67 5.57
C ARG A 219 -35.25 7.39 4.74
N PRO A 220 -34.23 6.56 4.50
CA PRO A 220 -34.40 5.34 3.69
C PRO A 220 -35.35 4.35 4.35
N LEU A 221 -35.34 4.25 5.68
CA LEU A 221 -36.25 3.36 6.42
C LEU A 221 -37.70 3.82 6.34
N GLN A 222 -37.96 5.13 6.40
CA GLN A 222 -39.30 5.68 6.18
C GLN A 222 -39.79 5.47 4.74
N GLN A 223 -38.91 5.64 3.75
CA GLN A 223 -39.23 5.35 2.36
C GLN A 223 -39.60 3.88 2.18
N GLN A 224 -38.82 2.97 2.75
CA GLN A 224 -39.09 1.54 2.70
C GLN A 224 -40.40 1.19 3.43
N ARG A 225 -40.70 1.79 4.58
CA ARG A 225 -41.99 1.63 5.27
C ARG A 225 -43.17 2.00 4.37
N ASN A 226 -43.09 3.16 3.72
CA ASN A 226 -44.17 3.65 2.86
C ASN A 226 -44.35 2.76 1.61
N GLN A 227 -43.26 2.20 1.08
CA GLN A 227 -43.31 1.21 0.00
C GLN A 227 -44.02 -0.08 0.44
N LEU A 228 -43.65 -0.63 1.61
CA LEU A 228 -44.28 -1.85 2.13
C LEU A 228 -45.76 -1.64 2.45
N LEU A 229 -46.16 -0.47 2.96
CA LEU A 229 -47.57 -0.13 3.19
C LEU A 229 -48.36 -0.11 1.88
N ALA A 230 -47.82 0.53 0.83
CA ALA A 230 -48.47 0.55 -0.48
C ALA A 230 -48.55 -0.85 -1.12
N GLU A 231 -47.55 -1.71 -0.87
CA GLU A 231 -47.56 -3.10 -1.32
C GLU A 231 -48.60 -3.93 -0.57
N GLN A 232 -48.71 -3.74 0.75
CA GLN A 232 -49.73 -4.39 1.58
C GLN A 232 -51.15 -4.04 1.13
N GLU A 233 -51.42 -2.77 0.82
CA GLU A 233 -52.72 -2.33 0.29
C GLU A 233 -53.04 -2.98 -1.06
N ARG A 234 -52.05 -3.01 -1.98
CA ARG A 234 -52.20 -3.65 -3.30
C ARG A 234 -52.48 -5.14 -3.19
N LEU A 235 -51.73 -5.85 -2.36
CA LEU A 235 -51.91 -7.28 -2.11
C LEU A 235 -53.28 -7.55 -1.48
N GLY A 236 -53.70 -6.73 -0.50
CA GLY A 236 -55.01 -6.83 0.12
C GLY A 236 -56.16 -6.68 -0.88
N HIS A 237 -56.08 -5.70 -1.79
CA HIS A 237 -57.07 -5.53 -2.86
C HIS A 237 -57.08 -6.70 -3.85
N ALA A 238 -55.91 -7.18 -4.28
CA ALA A 238 -55.79 -8.31 -5.20
C ALA A 238 -56.35 -9.60 -4.60
N LEU A 239 -56.05 -9.85 -3.31
CA LEU A 239 -56.54 -11.00 -2.57
C LEU A 239 -58.05 -10.93 -2.36
N ALA A 240 -58.60 -9.76 -2.02
CA ALA A 240 -60.05 -9.56 -1.93
C ALA A 240 -60.75 -9.81 -3.27
N GLN A 241 -60.17 -9.35 -4.38
CA GLN A 241 -60.71 -9.59 -5.72
C GLN A 241 -60.65 -11.08 -6.09
N SER A 242 -59.52 -11.74 -5.83
CA SER A 242 -59.32 -13.17 -6.15
C SER A 242 -60.25 -14.07 -5.31
N ARG A 243 -60.43 -13.77 -4.01
CA ARG A 243 -61.40 -14.48 -3.15
C ARG A 243 -62.85 -14.30 -3.61
N ARG A 244 -63.23 -13.11 -4.08
CA ARG A 244 -64.57 -12.87 -4.64
C ARG A 244 -64.81 -13.69 -5.90
N ALA A 245 -63.85 -13.69 -6.83
CA ALA A 245 -63.93 -14.48 -8.05
C ALA A 245 -64.00 -15.99 -7.76
N LEU A 246 -63.28 -16.47 -6.74
CA LEU A 246 -63.36 -17.86 -6.28
C LEU A 246 -64.76 -18.19 -5.74
N THR A 247 -65.31 -17.31 -4.90
CA THR A 247 -66.65 -17.48 -4.33
C THR A 247 -67.73 -17.49 -5.42
N GLU A 248 -67.62 -16.63 -6.43
CA GLU A 248 -68.55 -16.59 -7.57
C GLU A 248 -68.51 -17.89 -8.38
N LEU A 249 -67.30 -18.43 -8.61
CA LEU A 249 -67.12 -19.72 -9.30
C LEU A 249 -67.68 -20.89 -8.49
N GLU A 250 -67.48 -20.88 -7.16
CA GLU A 250 -68.05 -21.87 -6.24
C GLU A 250 -69.58 -21.78 -6.14
N GLN A 251 -70.16 -20.59 -6.31
CA GLN A 251 -71.61 -20.39 -6.36
C GLN A 251 -72.25 -20.97 -7.63
N GLN A 252 -71.52 -20.99 -8.75
CA GLN A 252 -71.97 -21.62 -10.00
C GLN A 252 -71.90 -23.15 -9.95
N LEU A 253 -71.10 -23.73 -9.05
CA LEU A 253 -71.01 -25.17 -8.82
C LEU A 253 -72.12 -25.64 -7.87
N GLY A 254 -72.99 -26.55 -8.34
CA GLY A 254 -74.09 -27.13 -7.55
C GLY A 254 -73.62 -27.84 -6.27
N GLY A 255 -74.47 -27.89 -5.24
CA GLY A 255 -74.09 -28.32 -3.87
C GLY A 255 -73.41 -29.69 -3.76
N MET A 256 -73.73 -30.64 -4.64
CA MET A 256 -73.08 -31.97 -4.70
C MET A 256 -71.71 -31.95 -5.42
N ALA A 257 -71.46 -30.99 -6.32
CA ALA A 257 -70.18 -30.83 -7.02
C ALA A 257 -69.10 -30.17 -6.15
N ARG A 258 -69.49 -29.49 -5.06
CA ARG A 258 -68.55 -28.89 -4.09
C ARG A 258 -67.79 -29.93 -3.26
N LEU A 259 -68.37 -31.11 -3.06
CA LEU A 259 -67.80 -32.19 -2.25
C LEU A 259 -66.92 -33.15 -3.07
N ASN A 260 -66.91 -33.04 -4.40
CA ASN A 260 -66.11 -33.90 -5.27
C ASN A 260 -64.75 -33.21 -5.58
N PRO A 261 -63.63 -33.68 -5.01
CA PRO A 261 -62.31 -33.08 -5.21
C PRO A 261 -61.80 -33.20 -6.66
N PHE A 262 -62.39 -34.10 -7.47
CA PHE A 262 -61.98 -34.36 -8.86
C PHE A 262 -62.79 -33.58 -9.91
N SER A 263 -63.84 -32.85 -9.53
CA SER A 263 -64.63 -32.02 -10.46
C SER A 263 -64.21 -30.56 -10.48
N ARG A 264 -63.09 -30.21 -9.85
CA ARG A 264 -62.54 -28.84 -9.87
C ARG A 264 -62.02 -28.55 -11.27
N SER A 265 -62.62 -27.58 -11.95
CA SER A 265 -62.12 -27.10 -13.25
C SER A 265 -60.67 -26.60 -13.12
N GLU A 266 -59.90 -26.65 -14.20
CA GLU A 266 -58.53 -26.14 -14.22
C GLU A 266 -58.45 -24.69 -13.74
N ASP A 267 -59.47 -23.88 -14.08
CA ASP A 267 -59.62 -22.48 -13.65
C ASP A 267 -59.78 -22.34 -12.12
N HIS A 268 -60.56 -23.22 -11.47
CA HIS A 268 -60.73 -23.22 -10.02
C HIS A 268 -59.41 -23.53 -9.29
N ILE A 269 -58.65 -24.51 -9.80
CA ILE A 269 -57.33 -24.88 -9.24
C ILE A 269 -56.31 -23.76 -9.48
N ALA A 270 -56.38 -23.08 -10.64
CA ALA A 270 -55.52 -21.93 -10.93
C ALA A 270 -55.79 -20.76 -9.97
N LEU A 271 -57.06 -20.49 -9.68
CA LEU A 271 -57.47 -19.38 -8.81
C LEU A 271 -57.16 -19.66 -7.33
N LEU A 272 -57.35 -20.90 -6.85
CA LEU A 272 -56.91 -21.31 -5.51
C LEU A 272 -55.40 -21.11 -5.32
N ARG A 273 -54.59 -21.57 -6.27
CA ARG A 273 -53.13 -21.35 -6.24
C ARG A 273 -52.75 -19.88 -6.36
N GLN A 274 -53.62 -19.04 -6.94
CA GLN A 274 -53.38 -17.60 -6.99
C GLN A 274 -53.67 -16.94 -5.63
N VAL A 275 -54.75 -17.33 -4.94
CA VAL A 275 -55.06 -16.86 -3.58
C VAL A 275 -53.96 -17.27 -2.61
N GLU A 276 -53.55 -18.54 -2.63
CA GLU A 276 -52.48 -19.06 -1.76
C GLU A 276 -51.16 -18.29 -1.96
N ARG A 277 -50.75 -18.06 -3.22
CA ARG A 277 -49.56 -17.24 -3.51
C ARG A 277 -49.67 -15.79 -3.02
N LEU A 278 -50.86 -15.19 -3.10
CA LEU A 278 -51.09 -13.82 -2.62
C LEU A 278 -51.07 -13.75 -1.09
N GLU A 279 -51.57 -14.79 -0.41
CA GLU A 279 -51.50 -14.94 1.05
C GLU A 279 -50.05 -15.09 1.52
N ASP A 280 -49.26 -15.95 0.86
CA ASP A 280 -47.83 -16.10 1.15
C ASP A 280 -47.06 -14.79 0.97
N GLN A 281 -47.35 -14.04 -0.11
CA GLN A 281 -46.75 -12.73 -0.36
C GLN A 281 -47.14 -11.71 0.72
N GLN A 282 -48.40 -11.71 1.16
CA GLN A 282 -48.87 -10.84 2.23
C GLN A 282 -48.13 -11.13 3.54
N GLN A 283 -47.95 -12.41 3.88
CA GLN A 283 -47.24 -12.82 5.08
C GLN A 283 -45.75 -12.44 5.03
N ALA A 284 -45.09 -12.63 3.88
CA ALA A 284 -43.70 -12.22 3.69
C ALA A 284 -43.47 -10.71 3.85
N VAL A 285 -44.41 -9.88 3.38
CA VAL A 285 -44.38 -8.43 3.58
C VAL A 285 -44.53 -8.07 5.06
N GLU A 286 -45.42 -8.76 5.78
CA GLU A 286 -45.62 -8.53 7.23
C GLU A 286 -44.38 -8.91 8.06
N ASP A 287 -43.70 -10.00 7.69
CA ASP A 287 -42.44 -10.43 8.31
C ASP A 287 -41.31 -9.41 8.09
N GLN A 288 -41.29 -8.70 6.96
CA GLN A 288 -40.34 -7.62 6.70
C GLN A 288 -40.73 -6.32 7.42
N PHE A 289 -42.02 -6.08 7.64
CA PHE A 289 -42.53 -4.87 8.27
C PHE A 289 -42.21 -4.81 9.77
N ARG A 290 -42.34 -5.94 10.50
CA ARG A 290 -42.07 -6.01 11.95
C ARG A 290 -40.68 -5.50 12.38
N PRO A 291 -39.56 -6.02 11.85
CA PRO A 291 -38.23 -5.57 12.24
C PRO A 291 -37.96 -4.13 11.79
N LEU A 292 -38.59 -3.69 10.70
CA LEU A 292 -38.46 -2.33 10.18
C LEU A 292 -39.12 -1.32 11.12
N VAL A 293 -40.32 -1.62 11.62
CA VAL A 293 -41.01 -0.79 12.62
C VAL A 293 -40.22 -0.71 13.91
N GLN A 294 -39.64 -1.82 14.37
CA GLN A 294 -38.79 -1.81 15.57
C GLN A 294 -37.58 -0.88 15.39
N ARG A 295 -36.87 -0.97 14.27
CA ARG A 295 -35.72 -0.09 13.98
C ARG A 295 -36.09 1.39 13.93
N LEU A 296 -37.26 1.71 13.37
CA LEU A 296 -37.77 3.09 13.36
C LEU A 296 -38.14 3.56 14.77
N ALA A 297 -38.68 2.68 15.62
CA ALA A 297 -38.95 3.00 17.01
C ALA A 297 -37.67 3.26 17.80
N ASP A 298 -36.63 2.44 17.61
CA ASP A 298 -35.33 2.60 18.26
C ASP A 298 -34.68 3.95 17.88
N ILE A 299 -34.69 4.30 16.58
CA ILE A 299 -34.19 5.61 16.11
C ILE A 299 -35.04 6.77 16.66
N GLY A 300 -36.37 6.57 16.77
CA GLY A 300 -37.26 7.56 17.36
C GLY A 300 -36.97 7.83 18.83
N GLN A 301 -36.69 6.78 19.61
CA GLN A 301 -36.26 6.88 21.01
C GLN A 301 -34.90 7.57 21.14
N GLU A 302 -33.95 7.23 20.28
CA GLU A 302 -32.62 7.84 20.23
C GLU A 302 -32.71 9.35 19.92
N ARG A 303 -33.55 9.72 18.94
CA ARG A 303 -33.85 11.13 18.63
C ARG A 303 -34.55 11.85 19.79
N ALA A 304 -35.51 11.19 20.44
CA ALA A 304 -36.22 11.77 21.58
C ALA A 304 -35.26 12.02 22.76
N ALA A 305 -34.38 11.07 23.07
CA ALA A 305 -33.36 11.22 24.11
C ALA A 305 -32.38 12.37 23.80
N VAL A 306 -31.94 12.49 22.55
CA VAL A 306 -31.07 13.59 22.09
C VAL A 306 -31.79 14.95 22.13
N GLN A 307 -33.11 14.96 21.90
CA GLN A 307 -33.92 16.17 21.89
C GLN A 307 -34.39 16.58 23.30
N GLU A 308 -34.62 15.63 24.19
CA GLU A 308 -34.87 15.82 25.62
C GLU A 308 -33.62 16.37 26.31
N ALA A 309 -32.44 15.83 25.98
CA ALA A 309 -31.15 16.39 26.37
C ALA A 309 -30.92 17.85 25.91
N LYS A 310 -31.63 18.28 24.85
CA LYS A 310 -31.63 19.68 24.36
C LYS A 310 -32.73 20.54 25.00
N ALA A 311 -33.88 19.95 25.34
CA ALA A 311 -35.09 20.65 25.78
C ALA A 311 -35.13 20.91 27.29
N ASP A 312 -34.44 20.10 28.10
CA ASP A 312 -34.45 20.24 29.57
C ASP A 312 -33.74 21.50 30.08
N GLY A 313 -33.26 22.38 29.19
CA GLY A 313 -32.70 23.68 29.59
C GLY A 313 -31.54 23.59 30.58
N ALA A 314 -30.95 22.41 30.75
CA ALA A 314 -29.78 22.16 31.57
C ALA A 314 -28.53 22.59 30.79
N THR A 315 -28.36 23.91 30.69
CA THR A 315 -27.05 24.53 30.55
C THR A 315 -26.16 24.32 31.77
N ASP A 316 -26.61 23.61 32.80
CA ASP A 316 -25.76 23.11 33.89
C ASP A 316 -25.90 21.60 34.07
N ALA A 317 -24.87 20.93 33.59
CA ALA A 317 -24.25 19.76 34.20
C ALA A 317 -25.12 18.50 34.41
N ILE A 318 -25.06 17.60 33.43
CA ILE A 318 -24.47 16.30 33.78
C ILE A 318 -23.13 16.67 34.42
N PRO A 319 -22.83 16.34 35.69
CA PRO A 319 -21.59 16.77 36.30
C PRO A 319 -20.48 16.41 35.31
N LEU A 320 -19.87 17.45 34.73
CA LEU A 320 -18.70 17.27 33.87
C LEU A 320 -17.72 16.39 34.65
N GLY A 321 -17.69 16.48 35.99
CA GLY A 321 -16.97 15.55 36.85
C GLY A 321 -17.22 14.05 36.64
N GLU A 322 -18.43 13.55 36.33
CA GLU A 322 -18.69 12.10 36.16
C GLU A 322 -18.50 11.61 34.71
N GLN A 323 -18.76 12.45 33.71
CA GLN A 323 -18.48 12.14 32.30
C GLN A 323 -17.02 12.45 31.92
N PHE A 324 -16.41 13.48 32.50
CA PHE A 324 -14.95 13.67 32.52
C PHE A 324 -14.27 12.69 33.45
N ALA A 325 -14.86 12.17 34.54
CA ALA A 325 -14.21 11.08 35.27
C ALA A 325 -14.12 9.82 34.40
N ARG A 326 -15.16 9.49 33.61
CA ARG A 326 -15.13 8.34 32.69
C ARG A 326 -14.32 8.57 31.40
N ALA A 327 -14.30 9.79 30.87
CA ALA A 327 -13.49 10.15 29.69
C ALA A 327 -12.04 10.52 30.05
N ALA A 328 -11.79 11.01 31.26
CA ALA A 328 -10.49 11.16 31.90
C ALA A 328 -10.16 9.97 32.82
N ASP A 329 -10.79 8.81 32.58
CA ASP A 329 -10.35 7.58 33.22
C ASP A 329 -8.89 7.37 32.83
N PRO A 330 -7.98 7.18 33.80
CA PRO A 330 -6.58 6.89 33.53
C PRO A 330 -6.41 5.71 32.57
N GLU A 331 -7.38 4.77 32.57
CA GLU A 331 -7.41 3.60 31.69
C GLU A 331 -7.62 3.96 30.21
N THR A 332 -8.49 4.92 29.87
CA THR A 332 -8.72 5.38 28.49
C THR A 332 -7.50 6.11 27.94
N TYR A 333 -6.89 6.98 28.77
CA TYR A 333 -5.62 7.61 28.44
C TYR A 333 -4.51 6.58 28.20
N LEU A 334 -4.41 5.57 29.09
CA LEU A 334 -3.41 4.51 28.96
C LEU A 334 -3.64 3.67 27.70
N ALA A 335 -4.89 3.37 27.35
CA ALA A 335 -5.25 2.61 26.15
C ALA A 335 -4.89 3.38 24.86
N ILE A 336 -5.23 4.67 24.78
CA ILE A 336 -4.87 5.53 23.64
C ILE A 336 -3.35 5.65 23.54
N LYS A 337 -2.67 5.89 24.67
CA LYS A 337 -1.22 5.98 24.72
C LYS A 337 -0.55 4.67 24.29
N GLN A 338 -1.01 3.52 24.75
CA GLN A 338 -0.48 2.21 24.34
C GLN A 338 -0.70 1.94 22.85
N ALA A 339 -1.87 2.28 22.31
CA ALA A 339 -2.14 2.17 20.89
C ALA A 339 -1.23 3.10 20.07
N LEU A 340 -1.01 4.33 20.55
CA LEU A 340 -0.11 5.29 19.93
C LEU A 340 1.34 4.81 19.97
N ASP A 341 1.83 4.37 21.13
CA ASP A 341 3.19 3.84 21.30
C ASP A 341 3.43 2.64 20.37
N SER A 342 2.45 1.74 20.21
CA SER A 342 2.51 0.63 19.27
C SER A 342 2.53 1.10 17.81
N ALA A 343 1.75 2.12 17.47
CA ALA A 343 1.73 2.70 16.13
C ALA A 343 3.05 3.42 15.82
N VAL A 344 3.61 4.16 16.78
CA VAL A 344 4.93 4.80 16.74
C VAL A 344 6.01 3.76 16.45
N ASP A 345 6.05 2.64 17.20
CA ASP A 345 7.03 1.57 16.96
C ASP A 345 6.89 0.97 15.55
N THR A 346 5.65 0.77 15.08
CA THR A 346 5.37 0.26 13.74
C THR A 346 5.88 1.21 12.65
N VAL A 347 5.58 2.51 12.77
CA VAL A 347 6.04 3.55 11.82
C VAL A 347 7.55 3.67 11.83
N LEU A 348 8.18 3.69 13.02
CA LEU A 348 9.64 3.79 13.15
C LEU A 348 10.36 2.59 12.54
N ARG A 349 9.87 1.37 12.77
CA ARG A 349 10.42 0.15 12.14
C ARG A 349 10.29 0.20 10.64
N ALA A 350 9.12 0.57 10.13
CA ALA A 350 8.88 0.72 8.70
C ALA A 350 9.81 1.77 8.09
N MET A 351 9.94 2.93 8.73
CA MET A 351 10.83 4.00 8.31
C MET A 351 12.29 3.52 8.28
N THR A 352 12.74 2.83 9.33
CA THR A 352 14.11 2.34 9.45
C THR A 352 14.44 1.31 8.37
N LEU A 353 13.58 0.31 8.18
CA LEU A 353 13.76 -0.72 7.15
C LEU A 353 13.73 -0.14 5.75
N PHE A 354 12.83 0.81 5.52
CA PHE A 354 12.72 1.47 4.24
C PHE A 354 13.96 2.31 3.94
N VAL A 355 14.45 3.12 4.90
CA VAL A 355 15.70 3.87 4.76
C VAL A 355 16.88 2.94 4.55
N LEU A 356 16.92 1.80 5.26
CA LEU A 356 17.96 0.81 5.12
C LEU A 356 18.04 0.28 3.69
N ARG A 357 16.93 -0.18 3.12
CA ARG A 357 16.92 -0.80 1.79
C ARG A 357 17.01 0.20 0.62
N THR A 358 16.45 1.40 0.78
CA THR A 358 16.35 2.37 -0.33
C THR A 358 17.46 3.42 -0.33
N LEU A 359 18.13 3.63 0.80
CA LEU A 359 19.19 4.63 0.93
C LEU A 359 20.51 4.00 1.39
N ILE A 360 20.52 3.32 2.54
CA ILE A 360 21.76 2.88 3.18
C ILE A 360 22.44 1.77 2.38
N LEU A 361 21.72 0.68 2.05
CA LEU A 361 22.26 -0.45 1.30
C LEU A 361 22.76 -0.05 -0.10
N PRO A 362 21.99 0.69 -0.93
CA PRO A 362 22.49 1.14 -2.22
C PRO A 362 23.76 1.99 -2.13
N LEU A 363 23.81 2.93 -1.17
CA LEU A 363 24.99 3.78 -0.97
C LEU A 363 26.19 2.97 -0.48
N LEU A 364 25.97 1.99 0.41
CA LEU A 364 27.00 1.09 0.91
C LEU A 364 27.56 0.23 -0.22
N PHE A 365 26.72 -0.39 -1.05
CA PHE A 365 27.18 -1.17 -2.19
C PHE A 365 27.91 -0.31 -3.23
N LEU A 366 27.40 0.89 -3.50
CA LEU A 366 28.08 1.84 -4.38
C LEU A 366 29.46 2.21 -3.83
N TYR A 367 29.57 2.49 -2.53
CA TYR A 367 30.84 2.77 -1.87
C TYR A 367 31.81 1.59 -1.97
N LEU A 368 31.36 0.36 -1.72
CA LEU A 368 32.18 -0.84 -1.83
C LEU A 368 32.67 -1.07 -3.27
N LEU A 369 31.80 -0.87 -4.27
CA LEU A 369 32.17 -0.96 -5.68
C LEU A 369 33.19 0.09 -6.08
N ILE A 370 33.03 1.35 -5.66
CA ILE A 370 34.00 2.43 -5.91
C ILE A 370 35.33 2.11 -5.23
N LYS A 371 35.32 1.60 -4.00
CA LYS A 371 36.52 1.20 -3.26
C LYS A 371 37.25 0.06 -3.99
N GLY A 372 36.52 -0.94 -4.47
CA GLY A 372 37.06 -2.03 -5.29
C GLY A 372 37.69 -1.53 -6.58
N LEU A 373 36.99 -0.64 -7.30
CA LEU A 373 37.52 -0.03 -8.53
C LEU A 373 38.81 0.77 -8.26
N ARG A 374 38.84 1.58 -7.19
CA ARG A 374 40.03 2.35 -6.82
C ARG A 374 41.21 1.43 -6.50
N ALA A 375 40.98 0.26 -5.90
CA ALA A 375 42.03 -0.74 -5.69
C ALA A 375 42.58 -1.28 -7.04
N ILE A 376 41.70 -1.61 -7.98
CA ILE A 376 42.07 -2.05 -9.33
C ILE A 376 42.84 -0.95 -10.09
N TRP A 377 42.47 0.32 -9.91
CA TRP A 377 43.08 1.45 -10.59
C TRP A 377 44.48 1.81 -10.07
N ARG A 378 44.78 1.47 -8.80
CA ARG A 378 46.12 1.64 -8.19
C ARG A 378 47.14 0.62 -8.71
N ILE A 379 46.69 -0.45 -9.37
CA ILE A 379 47.58 -1.46 -9.95
C ILE A 379 48.18 -0.89 -11.24
N ASP A 380 49.51 -0.85 -11.33
CA ASP A 380 50.20 -0.50 -12.56
C ASP A 380 50.16 -1.68 -13.55
N TRP A 381 49.20 -1.62 -14.48
CA TRP A 381 49.02 -2.62 -15.53
C TRP A 381 50.08 -2.56 -16.65
N ARG A 382 50.85 -1.46 -16.72
CA ARG A 382 51.88 -1.20 -17.74
C ARG A 382 52.92 -2.33 -17.91
N PRO A 383 53.56 -2.86 -16.85
CA PRO A 383 54.54 -3.95 -16.98
C PRO A 383 53.95 -5.28 -17.48
N TRP A 384 52.65 -5.52 -17.27
CA TRP A 384 51.97 -6.74 -17.73
C TRP A 384 51.48 -6.63 -19.18
N LEU A 385 51.10 -5.41 -19.59
CA LEU A 385 50.60 -5.10 -20.93
C LEU A 385 51.74 -4.83 -21.94
N ALA A 386 52.84 -4.22 -21.54
CA ALA A 386 54.01 -4.00 -22.39
C ALA A 386 54.91 -5.23 -22.41
N GLY A 387 55.11 -5.84 -23.58
CA GLY A 387 56.12 -6.88 -23.75
C GLY A 387 57.51 -6.25 -23.56
N THR A 388 58.07 -6.38 -22.36
CA THR A 388 59.47 -6.11 -21.97
C THR A 388 60.07 -4.78 -22.45
N TYR A 389 60.16 -3.79 -21.55
CA TYR A 389 61.23 -2.79 -21.63
C TYR A 389 61.96 -2.71 -20.29
N SER A 390 63.10 -3.40 -20.23
CA SER A 390 64.23 -3.03 -19.36
C SER A 390 65.54 -3.19 -20.12
N ALA A 391 65.63 -2.61 -21.32
CA ALA A 391 66.94 -2.19 -21.81
C ALA A 391 67.24 -0.85 -21.13
N ARG A 392 67.97 -0.91 -20.01
CA ARG A 392 68.62 0.26 -19.42
C ARG A 392 69.31 1.03 -20.54
N ARG A 393 68.96 2.31 -20.72
CA ARG A 393 69.94 3.27 -21.25
C ARG A 393 71.03 3.33 -20.19
N VAL A 394 72.12 2.61 -20.42
CA VAL A 394 73.41 3.02 -19.88
C VAL A 394 73.78 4.24 -20.72
N ILE A 395 73.69 5.39 -20.06
CA ILE A 395 74.25 6.65 -20.53
C ILE A 395 75.77 6.41 -20.58
N GLU A 396 76.37 6.58 -21.75
CA GLU A 396 77.81 6.81 -21.87
C GLU A 396 78.15 8.20 -21.33
#